data_AF-A0A6G3WWF0-F1
#
_entry.id   AF-A0A6G3WWF0-F1
#
_cell.length_a   1.000
_cell.length_b   1.000
_cell.length_c   1.000
_cell.angle_alpha   90.00
_cell.angle_beta   90.00
_cell.angle_gamma   90.00
#
_symmetry.space_group_name_H-M   'P 1'
#
loop_
_entity.id
_entity.type
_entity.pdbx_description
1 polymer ?
#
loop_
_entity_poly.entity_id
_entity_poly.type
_entity_poly.pdbx_seq_one_letter_code
_entity_poly.pdbx_strand_id
1 'polypeptide(L)' 'MFAISLGDDRAELRPLESWQAEEFLAHMDRARELVDSWIPLASFVTDPESARALLQRYAEKQAA' A
#
# COMPACT_ATOMS: atom_id res chain seq x y z
N MET A 1 15.41 -6.80 3.26
CA MET A 1 14.11 -6.65 2.56
C MET A 1 13.90 -7.89 1.72
N PHE A 2 12.83 -8.66 1.95
CA PHE A 2 12.52 -9.85 1.17
C PHE A 2 11.83 -9.42 -0.13
N ALA A 3 12.29 -9.93 -1.27
CA ALA A 3 11.65 -9.74 -2.56
C ALA A 3 11.45 -11.13 -3.17
N ILE A 4 10.21 -11.47 -3.50
CA ILE A 4 9.85 -12.76 -4.10
C ILE A 4 9.39 -12.48 -5.51
N SER A 5 10.04 -13.09 -6.51
CA SER A 5 9.58 -12.98 -7.89
C SER A 5 8.23 -13.66 -8.06
N LEU A 6 7.28 -13.00 -8.72
CA LEU A 6 5.95 -13.52 -8.99
C LEU A 6 5.86 -14.24 -10.36
N GLY A 7 6.94 -14.26 -11.14
CA GLY A 7 6.99 -14.93 -12.43
C GLY A 7 7.97 -14.27 -13.39
N ASP A 8 7.82 -14.55 -14.68
CA ASP A 8 8.69 -14.06 -15.75
C ASP A 8 8.42 -12.58 -16.13
N ASP A 9 7.28 -12.02 -15.72
CA ASP A 9 6.85 -10.64 -16.06
C ASP A 9 7.56 -9.52 -15.27
N ARG A 10 8.67 -9.85 -14.57
CA ARG A 10 9.40 -8.93 -13.68
C ARG A 10 8.56 -8.32 -12.56
N ALA A 11 7.43 -8.94 -12.23
CA ALA A 11 6.66 -8.59 -11.05
C ALA A 11 7.34 -9.18 -9.80
N GLU A 12 7.49 -8.37 -8.76
CA GLU A 12 8.05 -8.80 -7.49
C GLU A 12 7.12 -8.44 -6.34
N LEU A 13 6.94 -9.39 -5.42
CA LEU A 13 6.26 -9.16 -4.16
C LEU A 13 7.27 -8.63 -3.16
N ARG A 14 7.01 -7.43 -2.66
CA ARG A 14 7.86 -6.74 -1.69
C ARG A 14 7.00 -6.14 -0.58
N PRO A 15 7.56 -5.99 0.63
CA PRO A 15 6.90 -5.23 1.68
C PRO A 15 6.63 -3.81 1.19
N LEU A 16 5.46 -3.31 1.56
CA LEU A 16 5.03 -1.95 1.26
C LEU A 16 5.56 -1.05 2.38
N GLU A 17 6.53 -0.21 2.05
CA GLU A 17 7.31 0.54 3.04
C GLU A 17 6.83 2.00 3.11
N SER A 18 7.03 2.67 4.25
CA SER A 18 6.47 4.00 4.50
C SER A 18 6.94 5.10 3.54
N TRP A 19 8.07 4.90 2.83
CA TRP A 19 8.53 5.81 1.78
C TRP A 19 7.77 5.68 0.45
N GLN A 20 7.02 4.59 0.25
CA GLN A 20 6.18 4.39 -0.95
C GLN A 20 4.79 5.03 -0.80
N ALA A 21 4.57 5.85 0.23
CA ALA A 21 3.27 6.45 0.55
C ALA A 21 2.69 7.26 -0.62
N GLU A 22 3.51 8.00 -1.36
CA GLU A 22 3.07 8.81 -2.51
C GLU A 22 2.61 7.94 -3.68
N GLU A 23 3.39 6.90 -4.03
CA GLU A 23 3.02 5.96 -5.08
C GLU A 23 1.77 5.14 -4.70
N PHE A 24 1.68 4.76 -3.43
CA PHE A 24 0.52 4.06 -2.89
C PHE A 24 -0.75 4.91 -2.94
N LEU A 25 -0.67 6.19 -2.55
CA LEU A 25 -1.77 7.14 -2.66
C LEU A 25 -2.24 7.29 -4.12
N ALA A 26 -1.32 7.50 -5.05
CA ALA A 26 -1.64 7.60 -6.48
C ALA A 26 -2.28 6.32 -7.05
N HIS A 27 -1.94 5.15 -6.51
CA HIS A 27 -2.61 3.90 -6.85
C HIS A 27 -4.02 3.83 -6.23
N MET A 28 -4.17 4.18 -4.95
CA MET A 28 -5.46 4.19 -4.25
C MET A 28 -6.45 5.17 -4.88
N ASP A 29 -6.01 6.35 -5.34
CA ASP A 29 -6.91 7.31 -6.01
C ASP A 29 -7.47 6.77 -7.33
N ARG A 30 -6.67 6.01 -8.09
CA ARG A 30 -7.16 5.33 -9.31
C ARG A 30 -8.08 4.15 -9.00
N ALA A 31 -7.83 3.47 -7.88
CA ALA A 31 -8.56 2.27 -7.49
C ALA A 31 -9.77 2.57 -6.57
N ARG A 32 -9.98 3.82 -6.17
CA ARG A 32 -10.97 4.22 -5.14
C ARG A 32 -12.37 3.69 -5.44
N GLU A 33 -12.86 3.90 -6.66
CA GLU A 33 -14.18 3.43 -7.09
C GLU A 33 -14.32 1.90 -7.11
N LEU A 34 -13.21 1.19 -7.33
CA LEU A 34 -13.18 -0.27 -7.40
C LEU A 34 -13.02 -0.92 -6.02
N VAL A 35 -12.22 -0.32 -5.14
CA VAL A 35 -11.83 -0.90 -3.85
C VAL A 35 -12.82 -0.53 -2.75
N ASP A 36 -13.29 0.72 -2.69
CA ASP A 36 -14.12 1.20 -1.56
C ASP A 36 -15.46 0.46 -1.45
N SER A 37 -15.96 -0.12 -2.55
CA SER A 37 -17.18 -0.94 -2.51
C SER A 37 -17.00 -2.25 -1.72
N TRP A 38 -15.76 -2.72 -1.57
CA TRP A 38 -15.44 -3.99 -0.89
C TRP A 38 -14.74 -3.76 0.45
N ILE A 39 -13.80 -2.82 0.47
CA ILE A 39 -13.01 -2.47 1.66
C ILE A 39 -12.79 -0.97 1.59
N PRO A 40 -13.16 -0.18 2.62
CA PRO A 40 -13.04 1.28 2.62
C PRO A 40 -11.58 1.77 2.74
N LEU A 41 -10.63 1.03 2.17
CA LEU A 41 -9.20 1.26 2.26
C LEU A 41 -8.79 2.56 1.58
N ALA A 42 -9.31 2.84 0.38
CA ALA A 42 -8.99 4.08 -0.33
C ALA A 42 -9.64 5.29 0.35
N SER A 43 -10.81 5.11 0.96
CA SER A 43 -11.42 6.12 1.84
C SER A 43 -10.58 6.45 3.08
N PHE A 44 -9.78 5.52 3.62
CA PHE A 44 -8.82 5.81 4.70
C PHE A 44 -7.52 6.47 4.21
N VAL A 45 -7.23 6.41 2.91
CA VAL A 45 -5.98 6.89 2.31
C VAL A 45 -6.32 8.10 1.43
N THR A 46 -6.53 9.24 2.08
CA THR A 46 -6.93 10.51 1.43
C THR A 46 -5.77 11.44 1.14
N ASP A 47 -4.64 11.25 1.82
CA ASP A 47 -3.50 12.15 1.79
C ASP A 47 -2.20 11.38 2.08
N PRO A 48 -1.03 11.96 1.75
CA PRO A 48 0.26 11.28 1.92
C PRO A 48 0.57 10.92 3.37
N GLU A 49 0.10 11.70 4.34
CA GLU A 49 0.31 11.45 5.78
C GLU A 49 -0.53 10.26 6.24
N SER A 50 -1.80 10.19 5.82
CA SER A 50 -2.70 9.05 6.07
C SER A 50 -2.20 7.77 5.42
N ALA A 51 -1.70 7.85 4.17
CA ALA A 51 -1.04 6.74 3.49
C ALA A 51 0.16 6.25 4.32
N ARG A 52 1.04 7.15 4.74
CA ARG A 52 2.22 6.84 5.54
C ARG A 52 1.85 6.24 6.90
N ALA A 53 0.84 6.77 7.56
CA ALA A 53 0.35 6.26 8.85
C ALA A 53 -0.20 4.84 8.72
N LEU A 54 -0.91 4.53 7.64
CA LEU A 54 -1.39 3.18 7.37
C LEU A 54 -0.20 2.22 7.18
N LEU A 55 0.77 2.57 6.34
CA LEU A 55 1.97 1.77 6.10
C LEU A 55 2.78 1.57 7.38
N GLN A 56 2.92 2.62 8.19
CA GLN A 56 3.60 2.56 9.48
C GLN A 56 2.92 1.57 10.43
N ARG A 57 1.59 1.59 10.55
CA ARG A 57 0.85 0.64 11.39
C ARG A 57 1.08 -0.81 10.96
N TYR A 58 1.20 -1.07 9.67
CA TYR A 58 1.51 -2.41 9.17
C TYR A 58 2.97 -2.80 9.42
N ALA A 59 3.92 -1.86 9.29
CA ALA A 59 5.31 -2.07 9.65
C ALA A 59 5.48 -2.38 11.15
N GLU A 60 4.77 -1.66 12.02
CA GLU A 60 4.76 -1.93 13.47
C GLU A 60 4.17 -3.30 13.80
N LYS A 61 3.07 -3.70 13.13
CA LYS A 61 2.49 -5.04 13.27
C LYS A 61 3.42 -6.15 12.80
N GLN A 62 4.27 -5.90 11.82
CA GLN A 62 5.26 -6.86 11.35
C GLN A 62 6.44 -6.98 12.32
N ALA A 63 6.72 -5.93 13.09
CA ALA A 63 7.81 -5.90 14.07
C ALA A 63 7.44 -6.50 15.44
N ALA A 64 6.15 -6.58 15.77
CA ALA A 64 5.60 -7.16 17.00
C ALA A 64 5.37 -8.67 16.89
#